data_AF-A0A850MLK2-F1
#
_entry.id   AF-A0A850MLK2-F1
#
_cell.length_a   1.000
_cell.length_b   1.000
_cell.length_c   1.000
_cell.angle_alpha   90.00
_cell.angle_beta   90.00
_cell.angle_gamma   90.00
#
_symmetry.space_group_name_H-M   'P 1'
#
loop_
_entity.id
_entity.type
_entity.pdbx_description
1 polymer ?
#
loop_
_entity_poly.entity_id
_entity_poly.type
_entity_poly.pdbx_seq_one_letter_code
_entity_poly.pdbx_strand_id
1 'polypeptide(L)'
;MKKGCGCLLIIFIIFIIICVFNNVVKTSRNNRQFDRKLTTVKSQNEIYSDTSSIKLDSPEIPKKQKTHETSMQWFEGGNLHNTTWKKWKKATYRNKLATAGDWLTATKWKGHLNSHDDFDKLKKKARLLVTSIDEMIEIDDAGSLDSMSLAEAATLLVLVSPDFDP
;
A
#
# COMPACT_ATOMS: atom_id res chain seq x y z
N MET A 1 37.80 -26.79 32.51
CA MET A 1 37.89 -26.74 31.03
C MET A 1 36.48 -26.59 30.47
N LYS A 2 36.08 -25.41 29.95
CA LYS A 2 34.80 -25.17 29.27
C LYS A 2 35.09 -24.63 27.87
N LYS A 3 35.40 -25.52 26.93
CA LYS A 3 35.52 -25.21 25.50
C LYS A 3 34.46 -26.04 24.79
N GLY A 4 33.34 -25.42 24.42
CA GLY A 4 32.25 -26.17 23.76
C GLY A 4 31.01 -25.40 23.32
N CYS A 5 30.81 -24.13 23.69
CA CYS A 5 29.56 -23.43 23.36
C CYS A 5 29.61 -22.55 22.09
N GLY A 6 30.80 -22.31 21.51
CA GLY A 6 30.96 -21.37 20.39
C GLY A 6 30.46 -21.89 19.03
N CYS A 7 30.43 -23.22 18.82
CA CYS A 7 30.11 -23.79 17.52
C CYS A 7 28.60 -23.70 17.17
N LEU A 8 27.72 -23.75 18.19
CA LEU A 8 26.28 -23.69 18.01
C LEU A 8 25.77 -22.30 17.61
N LEU A 9 26.42 -21.24 18.08
CA LEU A 9 26.02 -19.86 17.76
C LEU A 9 26.24 -19.54 16.28
N ILE A 10 27.35 -20.02 15.70
CA ILE A 10 27.70 -19.77 14.31
C ILE A 10 26.70 -20.48 13.38
N ILE A 11 26.30 -21.71 13.72
CA ILE A 11 25.31 -22.47 12.94
C ILE A 11 23.94 -21.78 12.98
N PHE A 12 23.55 -21.22 14.13
CA PHE A 12 22.27 -20.52 14.26
C PHE A 12 22.23 -19.21 13.43
N ILE A 13 23.31 -18.44 13.44
CA ILE A 13 23.42 -17.21 12.64
C ILE A 13 23.38 -17.54 11.13
N ILE A 14 24.10 -18.57 10.69
CA ILE A 14 24.06 -19.01 9.29
C ILE A 14 22.64 -19.45 8.90
N PHE A 15 21.94 -20.17 9.78
CA PHE A 15 20.57 -20.59 9.51
C PHE A 15 19.61 -19.40 9.39
N ILE A 16 19.71 -18.39 10.26
CA ILE A 16 18.94 -17.15 10.15
C ILE A 16 19.24 -16.44 8.82
N ILE A 17 20.51 -16.29 8.45
CA ILE A 17 20.89 -15.65 7.18
C ILE A 17 20.31 -16.42 5.99
N ILE A 18 20.39 -17.76 5.99
CA ILE A 18 19.82 -18.60 4.92
C ILE A 18 18.29 -18.47 4.87
N CYS A 19 17.61 -18.44 6.02
CA CYS A 19 16.15 -18.24 6.07
C CYS A 19 15.75 -16.86 5.53
N VAL A 20 16.48 -15.81 5.88
CA VAL A 20 16.25 -14.45 5.37
C VAL A 20 16.52 -14.38 3.87
N PHE A 21 17.64 -14.94 3.38
CA PHE A 21 17.97 -14.95 1.95
C PHE A 21 16.96 -15.75 1.13
N ASN A 22 16.53 -16.92 1.61
CA ASN A 22 15.52 -17.71 0.90
C ASN A 22 14.16 -17.01 0.86
N ASN A 23 13.78 -16.28 1.93
CA ASN A 23 12.58 -15.43 1.90
C ASN A 23 12.73 -14.29 0.89
N VAL A 24 13.87 -13.59 0.87
CA VAL A 24 14.14 -12.48 -0.07
C VAL A 24 14.11 -12.95 -1.54
N VAL A 25 14.73 -14.11 -1.85
CA VAL A 25 14.75 -14.66 -3.21
C VAL A 25 13.36 -15.12 -3.66
N LYS A 26 12.53 -15.64 -2.74
CA LYS A 26 11.15 -16.03 -3.05
C LYS A 26 10.27 -14.81 -3.36
N THR A 27 10.49 -13.69 -2.65
CA THR A 27 9.86 -12.40 -2.97
C THR A 27 10.30 -11.85 -4.33
N SER A 28 11.58 -11.98 -4.68
CA SER A 28 12.12 -11.52 -5.97
C SER A 28 11.52 -12.23 -7.20
N ARG A 29 11.14 -13.52 -7.09
CA ARG A 29 10.49 -14.25 -8.20
C ARG A 29 9.03 -13.83 -8.42
N ASN A 30 8.32 -13.35 -7.39
CA ASN A 30 6.95 -12.87 -7.54
C ASN A 30 6.87 -11.48 -8.21
N ASN A 31 7.89 -10.63 -8.06
CA ASN A 31 7.94 -9.32 -8.71
C ASN A 31 7.99 -9.38 -10.24
N ARG A 32 8.46 -10.48 -10.87
CA ARG A 32 8.37 -10.63 -12.34
C ARG A 32 6.98 -10.98 -12.85
N GLN A 33 6.08 -11.48 -11.99
CA GLN A 33 4.66 -11.61 -12.32
C GLN A 33 3.88 -10.30 -12.08
N PHE A 34 4.40 -9.39 -11.25
CA PHE A 34 3.78 -8.12 -10.92
C PHE A 34 3.62 -7.21 -12.15
N ASP A 35 4.64 -7.13 -13.03
CA ASP A 35 4.56 -6.37 -14.28
C ASP A 35 3.46 -6.89 -15.24
N ARG A 36 3.07 -8.16 -15.13
CA ARG A 36 1.99 -8.73 -15.97
C ARG A 36 0.59 -8.56 -15.38
N LYS A 37 0.46 -8.32 -14.07
CA LYS A 37 -0.85 -8.09 -13.42
C LYS A 37 -1.21 -6.61 -13.28
N LEU A 38 -0.23 -5.71 -13.33
CA LEU A 38 -0.47 -4.26 -13.29
C LEU A 38 -1.23 -3.74 -14.53
N THR A 39 -1.20 -4.48 -15.65
CA THR A 39 -2.00 -4.18 -16.84
C THR A 39 -3.47 -4.62 -16.72
N THR A 40 -3.80 -5.57 -15.84
CA THR A 40 -5.19 -6.02 -15.64
C THR A 40 -5.94 -5.17 -14.61
N VAL A 41 -5.25 -4.58 -13.61
CA VAL A 41 -5.90 -3.70 -12.62
C VAL A 41 -6.18 -2.29 -13.15
N LYS A 42 -5.53 -1.87 -14.25
CA LYS A 42 -5.94 -0.65 -14.97
C LYS A 42 -7.39 -0.69 -15.47
N SER A 43 -7.95 -1.88 -15.68
CA SER A 43 -9.35 -2.04 -16.13
C SER A 43 -10.39 -1.86 -15.03
N GLN A 44 -10.02 -1.93 -13.74
CA GLN A 44 -11.00 -1.82 -12.64
C GLN A 44 -11.05 -0.43 -12.00
N ASN A 45 -10.03 0.42 -12.22
CA ASN A 45 -10.07 1.82 -11.78
C ASN A 45 -10.77 2.77 -12.78
N GLU A 46 -11.24 2.26 -13.92
CA GLU A 46 -12.18 2.96 -14.81
C GLU A 46 -13.66 2.66 -14.48
N ILE A 47 -13.94 1.79 -13.51
CA ILE A 47 -15.30 1.45 -13.04
C ILE A 47 -15.61 2.18 -11.72
N TYR A 48 -15.26 3.47 -11.65
CA TYR A 48 -15.88 4.41 -10.71
C TYR A 48 -16.16 5.73 -11.44
N SER A 49 -16.85 5.59 -12.57
CA SER A 49 -17.37 6.67 -13.38
C SER A 49 -18.78 6.37 -13.88
N ASP A 50 -19.57 5.55 -13.17
CA ASP A 50 -20.90 5.18 -13.66
C ASP A 50 -21.91 4.96 -12.53
N THR A 51 -22.79 5.94 -12.32
CA THR A 51 -24.25 5.80 -12.53
C THR A 51 -25.01 6.93 -11.85
N SER A 52 -25.36 7.96 -12.63
CA SER A 52 -26.66 8.61 -12.48
C SER A 52 -27.30 8.70 -13.86
N SER A 53 -28.08 7.67 -14.19
CA SER A 53 -28.85 7.55 -15.41
C SER A 53 -29.91 8.66 -15.46
N ILE A 54 -29.64 9.70 -16.24
CA ILE A 54 -30.64 10.69 -16.64
C ILE A 54 -31.11 10.29 -18.04
N LYS A 55 -32.43 10.09 -18.16
CA LYS A 55 -33.13 9.69 -19.38
C LYS A 55 -32.80 10.65 -20.53
N LEU A 56 -32.52 10.05 -21.68
CA LEU A 56 -32.13 10.69 -22.93
C LEU A 56 -33.40 11.00 -23.73
N ASP A 57 -33.80 12.27 -23.80
CA ASP A 57 -34.73 12.78 -24.81
C ASP A 57 -34.11 13.98 -25.53
N SER A 58 -33.95 13.85 -26.84
CA SER A 58 -33.78 14.89 -27.87
C SER A 58 -32.46 15.70 -27.93
N PRO A 59 -31.85 15.90 -29.13
CA PRO A 59 -30.52 16.45 -29.28
C PRO A 59 -30.52 17.97 -29.48
N GLU A 60 -30.26 18.72 -28.41
CA GLU A 60 -29.73 20.09 -28.50
C GLU A 60 -28.23 20.06 -28.21
N ILE A 61 -27.43 20.61 -29.12
CA ILE A 61 -25.95 20.63 -29.08
C ILE A 61 -25.49 21.32 -27.78
N PRO A 62 -24.97 20.59 -26.77
CA PRO A 62 -24.60 21.18 -25.50
C PRO A 62 -23.19 21.75 -25.65
N LYS A 63 -23.06 23.05 -25.39
CA LYS A 63 -21.76 23.71 -25.19
C LYS A 63 -20.99 22.93 -24.13
N LYS A 64 -19.80 22.46 -24.52
CA LYS A 64 -18.79 21.74 -23.72
C LYS A 64 -18.60 22.41 -22.35
N GLN A 65 -19.42 22.06 -21.37
CA GLN A 65 -19.29 22.49 -20.00
C GLN A 65 -18.04 21.80 -19.47
N LYS A 66 -17.03 22.62 -19.19
CA LYS A 66 -15.80 22.23 -18.52
C LYS A 66 -16.22 21.70 -17.16
N THR A 67 -16.32 20.38 -17.01
CA THR A 67 -16.61 19.73 -15.74
C THR A 67 -15.58 20.25 -14.77
N HIS A 68 -16.01 21.10 -13.85
CA HIS A 68 -15.20 21.56 -12.75
C HIS A 68 -15.03 20.32 -11.89
N GLU A 69 -14.00 19.52 -12.16
CA GLU A 69 -13.54 18.51 -11.22
C GLU A 69 -13.18 19.28 -9.95
N THR A 70 -14.15 19.44 -9.06
CA THR A 70 -13.89 19.76 -7.67
C THR A 70 -12.87 18.74 -7.23
N SER A 71 -11.62 19.16 -7.06
CA SER A 71 -10.49 18.31 -6.74
C SER A 71 -10.85 17.55 -5.47
N MET A 72 -11.43 16.36 -5.61
CA MET A 72 -11.87 15.56 -4.47
C MET A 72 -10.61 15.33 -3.64
N GLN A 73 -10.62 15.91 -2.46
CA GLN A 73 -9.50 15.91 -1.55
C GLN A 73 -9.21 14.46 -1.18
N TRP A 74 -8.20 13.89 -1.82
CA TRP A 74 -7.93 12.46 -1.80
C TRP A 74 -7.36 11.98 -0.45
N PHE A 75 -6.98 12.94 0.41
CA PHE A 75 -6.42 12.74 1.74
C PHE A 75 -7.44 12.90 2.88
N GLU A 76 -8.72 13.18 2.59
CA GLU A 76 -9.72 13.30 3.65
C GLU A 76 -10.32 11.95 4.05
N GLY A 77 -10.42 11.74 5.37
CA GLY A 77 -11.21 10.65 5.97
C GLY A 77 -10.41 9.46 6.48
N GLY A 78 -9.09 9.57 6.65
CA GLY A 78 -8.25 8.52 7.21
C GLY A 78 -8.56 8.24 8.69
N ASN A 79 -9.22 7.11 8.98
CA ASN A 79 -9.58 6.72 10.36
C ASN A 79 -9.12 5.30 10.76
N LEU A 80 -8.20 4.72 9.98
CA LEU A 80 -7.72 3.36 10.15
C LEU A 80 -6.40 3.28 10.94
N HIS A 81 -5.97 4.37 11.58
CA HIS A 81 -4.70 4.45 12.31
C HIS A 81 -4.55 3.43 13.45
N ASN A 82 -5.65 3.07 14.13
CA ASN A 82 -5.65 2.11 15.23
C ASN A 82 -6.72 1.03 14.98
N THR A 83 -6.60 0.36 13.84
CA THR A 83 -7.58 -0.64 13.40
C THR A 83 -6.98 -2.03 13.28
N THR A 84 -7.84 -3.05 13.31
CA THR A 84 -7.47 -4.43 13.02
C THR A 84 -7.43 -4.69 11.52
N TRP A 85 -6.68 -5.72 11.10
CA TRP A 85 -6.60 -6.22 9.73
C TRP A 85 -7.98 -6.50 9.11
N LYS A 86 -8.91 -7.08 9.89
CA LYS A 86 -10.30 -7.34 9.46
C LYS A 86 -11.04 -6.06 9.08
N LYS A 87 -10.85 -4.98 9.85
CA LYS A 87 -11.50 -3.70 9.57
C LYS A 87 -10.81 -2.95 8.43
N TRP A 88 -9.49 -3.10 8.25
CA TRP A 88 -8.81 -2.64 7.04
C TRP A 88 -9.37 -3.33 5.79
N LYS A 89 -9.50 -4.67 5.80
CA LYS A 89 -10.03 -5.44 4.66
C LYS A 89 -11.41 -4.95 4.19
N LYS A 90 -12.26 -4.51 5.12
CA LYS A 90 -13.61 -3.97 4.84
C LYS A 90 -13.64 -2.48 4.54
N ALA A 91 -12.55 -1.75 4.74
CA ALA A 91 -12.53 -0.31 4.56
C ALA A 91 -12.57 0.07 3.06
N THR A 92 -13.17 1.22 2.77
CA THR A 92 -13.19 1.76 1.40
C THR A 92 -11.78 2.12 0.96
N TYR A 93 -11.50 1.98 -0.33
CA TYR A 93 -10.19 2.31 -0.89
C TYR A 93 -9.77 3.75 -0.58
N ARG A 94 -10.72 4.71 -0.61
CA ARG A 94 -10.46 6.11 -0.24
C ARG A 94 -9.94 6.26 1.19
N ASN A 95 -10.55 5.56 2.15
CA ASN A 95 -10.12 5.62 3.56
C ASN A 95 -8.76 4.94 3.77
N LYS A 96 -8.52 3.80 3.10
CA LYS A 96 -7.21 3.15 3.08
C LYS A 96 -6.13 4.09 2.54
N LEU A 97 -6.42 4.76 1.43
CA LEU A 97 -5.47 5.66 0.77
C LEU A 97 -5.18 6.91 1.61
N ALA A 98 -6.19 7.52 2.22
CA ALA A 98 -6.01 8.64 3.15
C ALA A 98 -5.13 8.23 4.34
N THR A 99 -5.45 7.11 4.99
CA THR A 99 -4.64 6.59 6.12
C THR A 99 -3.20 6.26 5.71
N ALA A 100 -3.00 5.67 4.53
CA ALA A 100 -1.67 5.38 4.00
C ALA A 100 -0.87 6.66 3.72
N GLY A 101 -1.52 7.71 3.22
CA GLY A 101 -0.93 9.04 3.10
C GLY A 101 -0.49 9.60 4.45
N ASP A 102 -1.36 9.51 5.46
CA ASP A 102 -1.06 9.97 6.82
C ASP A 102 0.17 9.24 7.39
N TRP A 103 0.29 7.92 7.23
CA TRP A 103 1.49 7.18 7.65
C TRP A 103 2.76 7.59 6.93
N LEU A 104 2.71 7.81 5.60
CA LEU A 104 3.87 8.27 4.84
C LEU A 104 4.33 9.66 5.30
N THR A 105 3.38 10.58 5.47
CA THR A 105 3.68 11.96 5.94
C THR A 105 4.15 12.02 7.39
N ALA A 106 3.73 11.08 8.23
CA ALA A 106 4.21 10.94 9.60
C ALA A 106 5.63 10.33 9.71
N THR A 107 6.15 9.75 8.62
CA THR A 107 7.43 9.03 8.60
C THR A 107 8.44 9.72 7.67
N LYS A 108 8.92 9.04 6.60
CA LYS A 108 10.00 9.51 5.73
C LYS A 108 9.65 10.76 4.91
N TRP A 109 8.37 11.05 4.72
CA TRP A 109 7.93 12.18 3.88
C TRP A 109 7.78 13.48 4.67
N LYS A 110 7.97 13.45 5.99
CA LYS A 110 7.86 14.64 6.84
C LYS A 110 8.90 15.70 6.42
N GLY A 111 8.42 16.87 6.00
CA GLY A 111 9.27 17.97 5.54
C GLY A 111 9.71 17.88 4.07
N HIS A 112 9.31 16.85 3.33
CA HIS A 112 9.65 16.65 1.91
C HIS A 112 8.53 17.07 0.94
N LEU A 113 7.40 17.58 1.44
CA LEU A 113 6.24 17.98 0.64
C LEU A 113 6.28 19.49 0.35
N ASN A 114 7.15 19.90 -0.57
CA ASN A 114 7.40 21.33 -0.85
C ASN A 114 6.79 21.82 -2.17
N SER A 115 6.36 20.89 -3.02
CA SER A 115 5.80 21.19 -4.34
C SER A 115 4.59 20.33 -4.64
N HIS A 116 3.81 20.72 -5.65
CA HIS A 116 2.68 19.92 -6.15
C HIS A 116 3.13 18.52 -6.63
N ASP A 117 4.29 18.45 -7.28
CA ASP A 117 4.87 17.20 -7.75
C ASP A 117 5.17 16.22 -6.60
N ASP A 118 5.55 16.73 -5.43
CA ASP A 118 5.78 15.90 -4.23
C ASP A 118 4.48 15.28 -3.70
N PHE A 119 3.36 16.00 -3.79
CA PHE A 119 2.05 15.44 -3.45
C PHE A 119 1.63 14.34 -4.42
N ASP A 120 1.93 14.48 -5.72
CA ASP A 120 1.66 13.43 -6.70
C ASP A 120 2.52 12.19 -6.48
N LYS A 121 3.78 12.36 -6.08
CA LYS A 121 4.63 11.23 -5.67
C LYS A 121 4.10 10.57 -4.40
N LEU A 122 3.75 11.35 -3.37
CA LEU A 122 3.16 10.85 -2.13
C LEU A 122 1.91 10.02 -2.43
N LYS A 123 1.04 10.49 -3.33
CA LYS A 123 -0.17 9.76 -3.74
C LYS A 123 0.17 8.42 -4.39
N LYS A 124 1.17 8.37 -5.28
CA LYS A 124 1.64 7.11 -5.88
C LYS A 124 2.18 6.15 -4.80
N LYS A 125 2.96 6.66 -3.85
CA LYS A 125 3.48 5.86 -2.74
C LYS A 125 2.38 5.36 -1.80
N ALA A 126 1.38 6.18 -1.49
CA ALA A 126 0.25 5.78 -0.67
C ALA A 126 -0.53 4.62 -1.32
N ARG A 127 -0.72 4.66 -2.65
CA ARG A 127 -1.33 3.54 -3.40
C ARG A 127 -0.50 2.27 -3.28
N LEU A 128 0.83 2.39 -3.43
CA LEU A 128 1.74 1.26 -3.30
C LEU A 128 1.66 0.64 -1.90
N LEU A 129 1.63 1.48 -0.85
CA LEU A 129 1.50 1.02 0.53
C LEU A 129 0.18 0.28 0.77
N VAL A 130 -0.94 0.79 0.26
CA VAL A 130 -2.24 0.11 0.34
C VAL A 130 -2.16 -1.27 -0.34
N THR A 131 -1.57 -1.34 -1.54
CA THR A 131 -1.40 -2.60 -2.25
C THR A 131 -0.55 -3.60 -1.46
N SER A 132 0.59 -3.17 -0.91
CA SER A 132 1.45 -4.05 -0.10
C SER A 132 0.75 -4.57 1.15
N ILE A 133 -0.03 -3.74 1.83
CA ILE A 133 -0.81 -4.16 3.01
C ILE A 133 -1.91 -5.15 2.62
N ASP A 134 -2.63 -4.88 1.53
CA ASP A 134 -3.68 -5.78 1.05
C ASP A 134 -3.08 -7.14 0.62
N GLU A 135 -1.89 -7.16 0.00
CA GLU A 135 -1.17 -8.40 -0.32
C GLU A 135 -0.74 -9.17 0.92
N MET A 136 -0.25 -8.49 1.97
CA MET A 136 0.08 -9.15 3.23
C MET A 136 -1.13 -9.86 3.85
N ILE A 137 -2.31 -9.24 3.77
CA ILE A 137 -3.57 -9.83 4.26
C ILE A 137 -3.93 -11.10 3.48
N GLU A 138 -3.72 -11.11 2.17
CA GLU A 138 -4.02 -12.28 1.33
C GLU A 138 -2.98 -13.41 1.48
N ILE A 139 -1.76 -13.10 1.92
CA ILE A 139 -0.74 -14.12 2.23
C ILE A 139 -0.96 -14.76 3.60
N ASP A 140 -1.61 -14.05 4.53
CA ASP A 140 -1.84 -14.52 5.90
C ASP A 140 -3.04 -15.47 6.01
N ASP A 141 -2.94 -16.64 5.39
CA ASP A 141 -3.95 -17.70 5.47
C ASP A 141 -4.07 -18.32 6.88
N ALA A 142 -3.06 -18.10 7.74
CA ALA A 142 -2.91 -18.77 9.04
C ALA A 142 -3.20 -17.89 10.26
N GLY A 143 -3.58 -16.61 10.07
CA GLY A 143 -3.83 -15.68 11.17
C GLY A 143 -2.57 -15.27 11.94
N SER A 144 -1.38 -15.34 11.32
CA SER A 144 -0.12 -14.91 11.91
C SER A 144 -0.07 -13.39 12.15
N LEU A 145 -0.88 -12.61 11.42
CA LEU A 145 -0.95 -11.16 11.57
C LEU A 145 -1.69 -10.71 12.84
N ASP A 146 -2.34 -11.60 13.59
CA ASP A 146 -3.04 -11.25 14.82
C ASP A 146 -2.10 -10.74 15.94
N SER A 147 -0.79 -11.00 15.82
CA SER A 147 0.22 -10.54 16.78
C SER A 147 0.79 -9.15 16.51
N MET A 148 0.61 -8.61 15.30
CA MET A 148 1.17 -7.32 14.88
C MET A 148 0.03 -6.36 14.53
N SER A 149 0.07 -5.14 15.07
CA SER A 149 -0.93 -4.14 14.67
C SER A 149 -0.71 -3.69 13.23
N LEU A 150 -1.78 -3.26 12.58
CA LEU A 150 -1.72 -2.76 11.21
C LEU A 150 -0.78 -1.57 11.06
N ALA A 151 -0.78 -0.66 12.04
CA ALA A 151 0.08 0.52 12.04
C ALA A 151 1.57 0.15 12.14
N GLU A 152 1.91 -0.86 12.94
CA GLU A 152 3.28 -1.37 13.03
C GLU A 152 3.73 -1.99 11.70
N ALA A 153 2.88 -2.81 11.07
CA ALA A 153 3.17 -3.41 9.77
C ALA A 153 3.36 -2.33 8.69
N ALA A 154 2.48 -1.33 8.63
CA ALA A 154 2.59 -0.22 7.70
C ALA A 154 3.88 0.58 7.93
N THR A 155 4.20 0.88 9.19
CA THR A 155 5.43 1.58 9.55
C THR A 155 6.67 0.79 9.15
N LEU A 156 6.67 -0.53 9.39
CA LEU A 156 7.75 -1.42 8.99
C LEU A 156 7.96 -1.39 7.48
N LEU A 157 6.89 -1.55 6.69
CA LEU A 157 6.94 -1.46 5.22
C LEU A 157 7.55 -0.16 4.73
N VAL A 158 7.13 0.98 5.29
CA VAL A 158 7.64 2.30 4.89
C VAL A 158 9.13 2.47 5.24
N LEU A 159 9.56 1.94 6.38
CA LEU A 159 10.94 2.06 6.83
C LEU A 159 11.88 1.16 6.02
N VAL A 160 11.51 -0.10 5.77
CA VAL A 160 12.40 -1.09 5.16
C VAL A 160 12.43 -1.03 3.64
N SER A 161 11.37 -0.54 3.00
CA SER A 161 11.29 -0.54 1.54
C SER A 161 11.88 0.76 0.96
N PRO A 162 12.85 0.66 0.03
CA PRO A 162 13.39 1.83 -0.69
C PRO A 162 12.32 2.47 -1.59
N ASP A 163 11.29 1.71 -1.93
CA ASP A 163 10.17 2.18 -2.75
C ASP A 163 9.32 3.25 -2.08
N PHE A 164 9.56 3.62 -0.81
CA PHE A 164 8.84 4.70 -0.12
C PHE A 164 9.68 5.94 0.16
N ASP A 165 10.87 6.06 -0.45
CA ASP A 165 11.67 7.28 -0.31
C ASP A 165 11.03 8.47 -1.10
N PRO A 166 11.20 9.72 -0.61
CA PRO A 166 10.71 10.95 -1.25
C PRO A 166 11.19 11.20 -2.69
#